data_AF-A0A9P7VL79-F1
#
_entry.id   AF-A0A9P7VL79-F1
#
_cell.length_a   1.000
_cell.length_b   1.000
_cell.length_c   1.000
_cell.angle_alpha   90.00
_cell.angle_beta   90.00
_cell.angle_gamma   90.00
#
_symmetry.space_group_name_H-M   'P 1'
#
loop_
_entity.id
_entity.type
_entity.pdbx_description
1 polymer ?
#
loop_
_entity_poly.entity_id
_entity_poly.type
_entity_poly.pdbx_seq_one_letter_code
_entity_poly.pdbx_strand_id
1 'polypeptide(L)'
;MSSQILRSTAQQVMGSDDMSSSISTVKLLNLLCLKDDDTNYILYKKQISNVVTSKELRQVLYRTAKKPIEITETDGDYYLPENLVLLSKDEAEKQLILQNAYEQKEAQVYEMMYKTIKNKPSTAAMWKKLTSIFKEKGVLTQQNLLNKLQNQHCPDDGDIQIHLTNISRMREELATIRKSISNDSYATYIQTSLLINYRPTLKILDIASQMIGGEGH
;
A
#
# COMPACT_ATOMS: atom_id res chain seq x y z
N MET A 1 49.92 6.56 54.06
CA MET A 1 51.08 7.33 53.56
C MET A 1 51.04 7.21 52.05
N SER A 2 50.27 8.03 51.33
CA SER A 2 50.50 9.44 50.96
C SER A 2 51.49 9.62 49.81
N SER A 3 50.95 10.16 48.70
CA SER A 3 51.59 11.06 47.72
C SER A 3 52.62 10.42 46.76
N GLN A 4 52.77 10.81 45.49
CA GLN A 4 52.27 11.90 44.65
C GLN A 4 52.64 11.51 43.18
N ILE A 5 51.73 11.62 42.21
CA ILE A 5 51.66 12.70 41.20
C ILE A 5 53.01 13.05 40.53
N LEU A 6 53.12 12.71 39.25
CA LEU A 6 53.74 13.59 38.25
C LEU A 6 52.83 13.67 37.02
N ARG A 7 52.27 14.87 36.82
CA ARG A 7 51.59 15.29 35.59
C ARG A 7 52.65 15.62 34.54
N SER A 8 52.38 15.29 33.28
CA SER A 8 52.89 16.10 32.16
C SER A 8 51.83 16.14 31.06
N THR A 9 51.52 17.36 30.65
CA THR A 9 50.49 17.75 29.70
C THR A 9 51.14 17.91 28.32
N ALA A 10 50.53 17.35 27.28
CA ALA A 10 50.63 17.88 25.93
C ALA A 10 49.29 17.66 25.21
N GLN A 11 48.63 18.78 24.90
CA GLN A 11 47.66 18.98 23.82
C GLN A 11 48.20 18.40 22.50
N GLN A 12 47.49 18.07 21.43
CA GLN A 12 46.09 17.98 20.97
C GLN A 12 46.23 17.73 19.44
N VAL A 13 45.17 17.26 18.76
CA VAL A 13 44.97 17.28 17.28
C VAL A 13 45.47 16.06 16.48
N MET A 14 44.58 15.11 16.20
CA MET A 14 44.02 14.90 14.86
C MET A 14 42.83 13.95 14.91
N GLY A 15 41.77 14.31 14.17
CA GLY A 15 40.45 13.72 14.26
C GLY A 15 40.40 12.23 13.98
N SER A 16 39.55 11.53 14.72
CA SER A 16 39.00 10.26 14.29
C SER A 16 37.57 10.54 13.90
N ASP A 17 37.32 10.39 12.60
CA ASP A 17 36.05 10.58 11.96
C ASP A 17 34.95 9.79 12.67
N ASP A 18 33.83 10.49 12.86
CA ASP A 18 32.53 9.92 13.18
C ASP A 18 32.17 8.83 12.16
N MET A 19 32.50 7.58 12.46
CA MET A 19 31.73 6.44 11.96
C MET A 19 30.45 6.34 12.79
N SER A 20 29.60 7.36 12.62
CA SER A 20 28.18 7.26 12.90
C SER A 20 27.65 6.18 11.96
N SER A 21 27.65 4.95 12.46
CA SER A 21 26.87 3.86 11.92
C SER A 21 25.49 4.42 11.67
N SER A 22 25.18 4.65 10.39
CA SER A 22 23.88 5.08 9.95
C SER A 22 22.94 3.90 10.19
N ILE A 23 22.55 3.71 11.44
CA ILE A 23 21.41 2.93 11.86
C ILE A 23 20.25 3.67 11.22
N SER A 24 19.99 3.31 9.97
CA SER A 24 18.75 3.60 9.30
C SER A 24 17.68 3.05 10.23
N THR A 25 17.07 3.93 10.99
CA THR A 25 15.91 3.65 11.82
C THR A 25 14.77 3.41 10.84
N VAL A 26 14.79 2.22 10.23
CA VAL A 26 13.65 1.69 9.50
C VAL A 26 12.58 1.58 10.58
N LYS A 27 11.70 2.59 10.65
CA LYS A 27 10.47 2.51 11.43
C LYS A 27 9.88 1.16 11.10
N LEU A 28 9.96 0.22 12.03
CA LEU A 28 9.40 -1.10 11.88
C LEU A 28 7.90 -0.84 11.70
N LEU A 29 7.44 -0.87 10.46
CA LEU A 29 6.05 -0.62 10.14
C LEU A 29 5.29 -1.77 10.81
N ASN A 30 4.63 -1.48 11.92
CA ASN A 30 3.68 -2.39 12.56
C ASN A 30 2.53 -2.59 11.59
N LEU A 31 2.73 -3.50 10.64
CA LEU A 31 1.75 -3.89 9.66
C LEU A 31 0.65 -4.67 10.36
N LEU A 32 -0.60 -4.25 10.17
CA LEU A 32 -1.72 -5.01 10.69
C LEU A 32 -1.74 -6.39 10.06
N CYS A 33 -1.91 -7.41 10.90
CA CYS A 33 -2.25 -8.73 10.43
C CYS A 33 -3.65 -8.70 9.82
N LEU A 34 -3.85 -9.41 8.72
CA LEU A 34 -5.20 -9.70 8.24
C LEU A 34 -5.89 -10.61 9.26
N LYS A 35 -7.09 -10.21 9.70
CA LYS A 35 -7.90 -11.03 10.61
C LYS A 35 -8.46 -12.25 9.88
N ASP A 36 -8.74 -13.32 10.62
CA ASP A 36 -9.34 -14.54 10.05
C ASP A 36 -10.75 -14.31 9.50
N ASP A 37 -11.53 -13.46 10.18
CA ASP A 37 -12.85 -12.97 9.75
C ASP A 37 -12.78 -11.95 8.61
N ASP A 38 -11.56 -11.58 8.22
CA ASP A 38 -11.32 -10.79 7.04
C ASP A 38 -11.90 -9.35 7.13
N THR A 39 -12.34 -8.90 8.32
CA THR A 39 -13.07 -7.62 8.56
C THR A 39 -12.21 -6.37 8.41
N ASN A 40 -10.91 -6.47 8.67
CA ASN A 40 -9.97 -5.35 8.54
C ASN A 40 -9.36 -5.22 7.13
N TYR A 41 -9.95 -5.88 6.13
CA TYR A 41 -9.41 -5.95 4.77
C TYR A 41 -9.04 -4.60 4.17
N ILE A 42 -9.92 -3.61 4.29
CA ILE A 42 -9.75 -2.31 3.64
C ILE A 42 -8.53 -1.59 4.21
N LEU A 43 -8.42 -1.60 5.54
CA LEU A 43 -7.29 -1.02 6.26
C LEU A 43 -5.99 -1.78 5.98
N TYR A 44 -6.06 -3.12 5.98
CA TYR A 44 -4.94 -3.98 5.60
C TYR A 44 -4.44 -3.68 4.18
N LYS A 45 -5.35 -3.64 3.20
CA LYS A 45 -5.03 -3.34 1.79
C LYS A 45 -4.40 -1.95 1.65
N LYS A 46 -4.91 -0.95 2.36
CA LYS A 46 -4.35 0.42 2.38
C LYS A 46 -2.92 0.41 2.89
N GLN A 47 -2.67 -0.22 4.04
CA GLN A 47 -1.33 -0.28 4.64
C GLN A 47 -0.34 -1.02 3.75
N ILE A 48 -0.67 -2.22 3.28
CA ILE A 48 0.21 -2.98 2.39
C ILE A 48 0.47 -2.21 1.10
N SER A 49 -0.54 -1.58 0.51
CA SER A 49 -0.35 -0.77 -0.71
C SER A 49 0.61 0.40 -0.48
N ASN A 50 0.53 1.07 0.67
CA ASN A 50 1.44 2.16 1.03
C ASN A 50 2.88 1.65 1.18
N VAL A 51 3.09 0.57 1.95
CA VAL A 51 4.43 0.01 2.17
C VAL A 51 5.06 -0.53 0.88
N VAL A 52 4.26 -1.20 0.07
CA VAL A 52 4.69 -1.76 -1.21
C VAL A 52 5.04 -0.64 -2.20
N THR A 53 4.32 0.49 -2.15
CA THR A 53 4.64 1.65 -2.98
C THR A 53 5.91 2.35 -2.49
N SER A 54 6.06 2.58 -1.19
CA SER A 54 7.25 3.24 -0.62
C SER A 54 8.53 2.43 -0.79
N LYS A 55 8.42 1.10 -0.91
CA LYS A 55 9.56 0.19 -1.13
C LYS A 55 9.72 -0.23 -2.59
N GLU A 56 8.93 0.33 -3.52
CA GLU A 56 8.94 -0.05 -4.95
C GLU A 56 8.70 -1.54 -5.22
N LEU A 57 8.02 -2.24 -4.32
CA LEU A 57 7.76 -3.68 -4.39
C LEU A 57 6.52 -4.02 -5.22
N ARG A 58 5.82 -3.01 -5.77
CA ARG A 58 4.52 -3.18 -6.44
C ARG A 58 4.59 -4.21 -7.56
N GLN A 59 5.60 -4.13 -8.41
CA GLN A 59 5.71 -5.02 -9.56
C GLN A 59 5.99 -6.47 -9.13
N VAL A 60 6.79 -6.67 -8.08
CA VAL A 60 7.08 -8.00 -7.52
C VAL A 60 5.84 -8.58 -6.83
N LEU A 61 5.13 -7.77 -6.03
CA LEU A 61 3.89 -8.17 -5.36
C LEU A 61 2.82 -8.68 -6.35
N TYR A 62 2.62 -7.97 -7.46
CA TYR A 62 1.62 -8.34 -8.47
C TYR A 62 2.14 -9.36 -9.49
N ARG A 63 3.38 -9.86 -9.36
CA ARG A 63 4.08 -10.70 -10.34
C ARG A 63 4.12 -10.10 -11.76
N THR A 64 4.21 -8.78 -11.85
CA THR A 64 4.38 -8.07 -13.12
C THR A 64 5.84 -7.66 -13.36
N ALA A 65 6.71 -7.81 -12.37
CA ALA A 65 8.15 -7.63 -12.55
C ALA A 65 8.69 -8.73 -13.48
N LYS A 66 9.46 -8.34 -14.50
CA LYS A 66 10.20 -9.30 -15.32
C LYS A 66 11.30 -9.92 -14.45
N LYS A 67 11.30 -11.25 -14.35
CA LYS A 67 12.38 -11.97 -13.67
C LYS A 67 13.66 -11.84 -14.52
N PRO A 68 14.80 -11.40 -13.94
CA PRO A 68 16.08 -11.42 -14.65
C PRO A 68 16.45 -12.83 -15.10
N ILE A 69 17.27 -12.93 -16.14
CA ILE A 69 17.80 -14.22 -16.60
C ILE A 69 18.82 -14.70 -15.58
N GLU A 70 18.64 -15.91 -15.07
CA GLU A 70 19.62 -16.54 -14.17
C GLU A 70 20.84 -16.95 -14.99
N ILE A 71 22.01 -16.43 -14.63
CA ILE A 71 23.29 -16.80 -15.25
C ILE A 71 23.90 -17.99 -14.52
N THR A 72 24.59 -18.86 -15.25
CA THR A 72 25.32 -20.00 -14.69
C THR A 72 26.81 -19.71 -14.63
N GLU A 73 27.41 -19.92 -13.46
CA GLU A 73 28.86 -19.88 -13.27
C GLU A 73 29.45 -21.26 -13.58
N THR A 74 30.48 -21.32 -14.43
CA THR A 74 31.22 -22.55 -14.76
C THR A 74 32.69 -22.19 -14.93
N ASP A 75 33.56 -22.85 -14.15
CA ASP A 75 35.01 -22.61 -14.15
C ASP A 75 35.43 -21.13 -13.94
N GLY A 76 34.60 -20.35 -13.22
CA GLY A 76 34.84 -18.94 -12.92
C GLY A 76 34.34 -17.95 -13.99
N ASP A 77 33.78 -18.46 -15.09
CA ASP A 77 33.15 -17.69 -16.15
C ASP A 77 31.62 -17.78 -16.07
N TYR A 78 30.94 -16.75 -16.58
CA TYR A 78 29.47 -16.65 -16.53
C TYR A 78 28.85 -16.84 -17.91
N TYR A 79 27.79 -17.64 -17.96
CA TYR A 79 27.12 -18.03 -19.19
C TYR A 79 25.62 -17.76 -19.14
N LEU A 80 25.03 -17.41 -20.28
CA LEU A 80 23.58 -17.46 -20.46
C LEU A 80 23.09 -18.92 -20.57
N PRO A 81 22.01 -19.31 -19.85
CA PRO A 81 21.63 -20.71 -19.67
C PRO A 81 21.12 -21.40 -20.95
N GLU A 82 20.53 -20.66 -21.89
CA GLU A 82 19.96 -21.26 -23.12
C GLU A 82 20.99 -21.50 -24.22
N ASN A 83 21.99 -20.61 -24.35
CA ASN A 83 22.90 -20.61 -25.51
C ASN A 83 24.37 -20.79 -25.13
N LEU A 84 24.70 -20.97 -23.84
CA LEU A 84 26.07 -21.02 -23.30
C LEU A 84 26.96 -19.88 -23.83
N VAL A 85 26.35 -18.71 -24.04
CA VAL A 85 27.08 -17.53 -24.49
C VAL A 85 27.87 -17.02 -23.29
N LEU A 86 29.19 -17.04 -23.44
CA LEU A 86 30.11 -16.45 -22.49
C LEU A 86 29.80 -14.95 -22.38
N LEU A 87 29.55 -14.50 -21.17
CA LEU A 87 29.32 -13.09 -20.87
C LEU A 87 30.65 -12.40 -20.62
N SER A 88 30.78 -11.17 -21.11
CA SER A 88 31.83 -10.29 -20.62
C SER A 88 31.69 -10.10 -19.11
N LYS A 89 32.81 -9.87 -18.41
CA LYS A 89 32.81 -9.58 -16.96
C LYS A 89 31.82 -8.48 -16.59
N ASP A 90 31.77 -7.40 -17.38
CA ASP A 90 30.86 -6.26 -17.15
C ASP A 90 29.38 -6.66 -17.35
N GLU A 91 29.10 -7.61 -18.25
CA GLU A 91 27.74 -8.09 -18.52
C GLU A 91 27.28 -9.05 -17.42
N ALA A 92 28.16 -9.95 -16.99
CA ALA A 92 27.94 -10.85 -15.87
C ALA A 92 27.67 -10.07 -14.57
N GLU A 93 28.48 -9.05 -14.28
CA GLU A 93 28.28 -8.20 -13.10
C GLU A 93 26.93 -7.48 -13.14
N LYS A 94 26.56 -6.90 -14.28
CA LYS A 94 25.25 -6.25 -14.46
C LYS A 94 24.09 -7.23 -14.24
N GLN A 95 24.17 -8.44 -14.79
CA GLN A 95 23.13 -9.46 -14.61
C GLN A 95 23.03 -9.91 -13.16
N LEU A 96 24.17 -10.14 -12.49
CA LEU A 96 24.20 -10.53 -11.09
C LEU A 96 23.60 -9.44 -10.19
N ILE A 97 23.88 -8.16 -10.46
CA ILE A 97 23.27 -7.03 -9.75
C ILE A 97 21.75 -7.04 -9.93
N LEU A 98 21.26 -7.22 -11.17
CA LEU A 98 19.83 -7.28 -11.45
C LEU A 98 19.15 -8.46 -10.74
N GLN A 99 19.77 -9.64 -10.78
CA GLN A 99 19.29 -10.84 -10.12
C GLN A 99 19.22 -10.66 -8.61
N ASN A 100 20.31 -10.20 -7.99
CA ASN A 100 20.37 -10.00 -6.54
C ASN A 100 19.38 -8.92 -6.09
N ALA A 101 19.21 -7.84 -6.86
CA ALA A 101 18.20 -6.82 -6.60
C ALA A 101 16.77 -7.36 -6.69
N TYR A 102 16.49 -8.26 -7.66
CA TYR A 102 15.19 -8.91 -7.79
C TYR A 102 14.91 -9.85 -6.60
N GLU A 103 15.88 -10.71 -6.25
CA GLU A 103 15.78 -11.65 -5.14
C GLU A 103 15.57 -10.93 -3.81
N GLN A 104 16.28 -9.84 -3.57
CA GLN A 104 16.07 -8.99 -2.40
C GLN A 104 14.65 -8.41 -2.34
N LYS A 105 14.11 -7.95 -3.48
CA LYS A 105 12.73 -7.45 -3.54
C LYS A 105 11.72 -8.57 -3.29
N GLU A 106 11.94 -9.78 -3.82
CA GLU A 106 11.10 -10.95 -3.51
C GLU A 106 11.14 -11.30 -2.02
N ALA A 107 12.32 -11.39 -1.44
CA ALA A 107 12.51 -11.68 -0.02
C ALA A 107 11.79 -10.67 0.88
N GLN A 108 11.87 -9.37 0.56
CA GLN A 108 11.16 -8.33 1.29
C GLN A 108 9.64 -8.47 1.21
N VAL A 109 9.10 -8.87 0.05
CA VAL A 109 7.67 -9.18 -0.06
C VAL A 109 7.34 -10.40 0.80
N TYR A 110 8.12 -11.48 0.74
CA TYR A 110 7.88 -12.66 1.57
C TYR A 110 7.91 -12.36 3.07
N GLU A 111 8.89 -11.60 3.55
CA GLU A 111 8.98 -11.20 4.95
C GLU A 111 7.75 -10.39 5.39
N MET A 112 7.31 -9.44 4.56
CA MET A 112 6.11 -8.65 4.79
C MET A 112 4.86 -9.52 4.89
N MET A 113 4.76 -10.54 4.04
CA MET A 113 3.63 -11.47 4.03
C MET A 113 3.64 -12.39 5.24
N TYR A 114 4.82 -12.93 5.59
CA TYR A 114 4.98 -13.79 6.76
C TYR A 114 4.49 -13.11 8.03
N LYS A 115 4.81 -11.83 8.19
CA LYS A 115 4.39 -11.03 9.36
C LYS A 115 2.88 -10.73 9.39
N THR A 116 2.19 -10.77 8.25
CA THR A 116 0.82 -10.24 8.15
C THR A 116 -0.26 -11.25 7.78
N ILE A 117 0.13 -12.42 7.24
CA ILE A 117 -0.76 -13.53 6.88
C ILE A 117 -0.40 -14.72 7.78
N LYS A 118 -1.14 -14.92 8.86
CA LYS A 118 -0.85 -16.01 9.81
C LYS A 118 -1.20 -17.39 9.24
N ASN A 119 -0.55 -18.42 9.78
CA ASN A 119 -0.96 -19.83 9.67
C ASN A 119 -1.08 -20.37 8.24
N LYS A 120 -0.03 -20.24 7.41
CA LYS A 120 0.06 -20.91 6.12
C LYS A 120 1.23 -21.91 6.09
N PRO A 121 1.00 -23.16 5.65
CA PRO A 121 1.99 -24.24 5.74
C PRO A 121 3.14 -24.10 4.73
N SER A 122 3.01 -23.22 3.72
CA SER A 122 4.04 -22.99 2.72
C SER A 122 3.97 -21.60 2.12
N THR A 123 5.08 -21.16 1.56
CA THR A 123 5.23 -19.93 0.77
C THR A 123 4.22 -19.86 -0.38
N ALA A 124 4.00 -20.97 -1.08
CA ALA A 124 3.01 -21.05 -2.16
C ALA A 124 1.57 -20.85 -1.64
N ALA A 125 1.23 -21.41 -0.48
CA ALA A 125 -0.09 -21.25 0.14
C ALA A 125 -0.32 -19.80 0.61
N MET A 126 0.71 -19.16 1.17
CA MET A 126 0.68 -17.74 1.53
C MET A 126 0.46 -16.86 0.30
N TRP A 127 1.17 -17.14 -0.80
CA TRP A 127 1.03 -16.40 -2.05
C TRP A 127 -0.33 -16.56 -2.72
N LYS A 128 -0.87 -17.78 -2.70
CA LYS A 128 -2.22 -18.07 -3.21
C LYS A 128 -3.26 -17.30 -2.40
N LYS A 129 -3.18 -17.33 -1.07
CA LYS A 129 -4.08 -16.56 -0.19
C LYS A 129 -3.96 -15.06 -0.46
N LEU A 130 -2.75 -14.54 -0.60
CA LEU A 130 -2.50 -13.14 -0.96
C LEU A 130 -3.17 -12.77 -2.29
N THR A 131 -2.97 -13.59 -3.32
CA THR A 131 -3.54 -13.34 -4.65
C THR A 131 -5.06 -13.35 -4.58
N SER A 132 -5.67 -14.30 -3.85
CA SER A 132 -7.11 -14.34 -3.59
C SER A 132 -7.60 -13.09 -2.83
N ILE A 133 -6.88 -12.64 -1.80
CA ILE A 133 -7.19 -11.41 -1.04
C ILE A 133 -7.17 -10.16 -1.94
N PHE A 134 -6.16 -10.04 -2.81
CA PHE A 134 -6.00 -8.84 -3.64
C PHE A 134 -6.89 -8.86 -4.90
N LYS A 135 -7.16 -10.05 -5.47
CA LYS A 135 -7.97 -10.20 -6.69
C LYS A 135 -9.44 -10.47 -6.41
N GLU A 136 -9.77 -11.49 -5.62
CA GLU A 136 -11.15 -11.98 -5.45
C GLU A 136 -11.89 -11.20 -4.37
N LYS A 137 -11.29 -11.07 -3.18
CA LYS A 137 -11.92 -10.39 -2.06
C LYS A 137 -12.09 -8.88 -2.30
N GLY A 138 -11.22 -8.29 -3.11
CA GLY A 138 -11.36 -6.92 -3.57
C GLY A 138 -12.68 -6.71 -4.33
N VAL A 139 -13.02 -7.64 -5.23
CA VAL A 139 -14.26 -7.59 -6.01
C VAL A 139 -15.48 -7.75 -5.10
N LEU A 140 -15.48 -8.75 -4.22
CA LEU A 140 -16.60 -8.98 -3.30
C LEU A 140 -16.82 -7.78 -2.36
N THR A 141 -15.73 -7.25 -1.79
CA THR A 141 -15.81 -6.08 -0.89
C THR A 141 -16.31 -4.85 -1.65
N GLN A 142 -15.84 -4.65 -2.88
CA GLN A 142 -16.31 -3.58 -3.76
C GLN A 142 -17.82 -3.70 -4.03
N GLN A 143 -18.29 -4.88 -4.40
CA GLN A 143 -19.72 -5.13 -4.67
C GLN A 143 -20.56 -4.89 -3.42
N ASN A 144 -20.13 -5.38 -2.25
CA ASN A 144 -20.83 -5.19 -0.99
C ASN A 144 -20.92 -3.70 -0.61
N LEU A 145 -19.81 -2.95 -0.72
CA LEU A 145 -19.81 -1.50 -0.47
C LEU A 145 -20.69 -0.73 -1.44
N LEU A 146 -20.68 -1.10 -2.73
CA LEU A 146 -21.53 -0.47 -3.73
C LEU A 146 -23.01 -0.74 -3.46
N ASN A 147 -23.36 -1.99 -3.13
CA ASN A 147 -24.73 -2.36 -2.76
C ASN A 147 -25.19 -1.61 -1.50
N LYS A 148 -24.32 -1.47 -0.49
CA LYS A 148 -24.63 -0.65 0.69
C LYS A 148 -24.86 0.80 0.31
N LEU A 149 -23.99 1.39 -0.49
CA LEU A 149 -24.12 2.77 -0.95
C LEU A 149 -25.42 3.01 -1.74
N GLN A 150 -25.82 2.06 -2.58
CA GLN A 150 -27.03 2.14 -3.40
C GLN A 150 -28.33 1.99 -2.61
N ASN A 151 -28.33 1.17 -1.56
CA ASN A 151 -29.54 0.84 -0.79
C ASN A 151 -29.62 1.56 0.55
N GLN A 152 -28.66 2.42 0.89
CA GLN A 152 -28.69 3.18 2.13
C GLN A 152 -29.62 4.37 2.00
N HIS A 153 -30.51 4.53 2.98
CA HIS A 153 -31.38 5.68 3.11
C HIS A 153 -31.11 6.38 4.43
N CYS A 154 -31.21 7.71 4.44
CA CYS A 154 -31.21 8.48 5.68
C CYS A 154 -32.54 8.20 6.40
N PRO A 155 -32.52 7.71 7.65
CA PRO A 155 -33.73 7.55 8.45
C PRO A 155 -34.47 8.89 8.62
N ASP A 156 -35.78 8.84 8.82
CA ASP A 156 -36.66 10.01 8.97
C ASP A 156 -36.26 10.90 10.16
N ASP A 157 -35.78 10.29 11.25
CA ASP A 157 -35.26 10.92 12.46
C ASP A 157 -33.72 10.91 12.52
N GLY A 158 -33.07 10.52 11.43
CA GLY A 158 -31.62 10.33 11.36
C GLY A 158 -30.85 11.64 11.23
N ASP A 159 -29.64 11.66 11.79
CA ASP A 159 -28.69 12.75 11.60
C ASP A 159 -28.10 12.70 10.17
N ILE A 160 -28.46 13.70 9.36
CA ILE A 160 -27.99 13.87 7.97
C ILE A 160 -26.47 13.98 7.91
N GLN A 161 -25.85 14.68 8.85
CA GLN A 161 -24.40 14.86 8.88
C GLN A 161 -23.71 13.52 9.09
N ILE A 162 -24.21 12.68 10.01
CA ILE A 162 -23.71 11.32 10.22
C ILE A 162 -23.92 10.45 8.96
N HIS A 163 -25.08 10.56 8.32
CA HIS A 163 -25.39 9.83 7.09
C HIS A 163 -24.46 10.22 5.92
N LEU A 164 -24.27 11.52 5.67
CA LEU A 164 -23.33 12.02 4.65
C LEU A 164 -21.88 11.67 4.96
N THR A 165 -21.50 11.68 6.24
CA THR A 165 -20.18 11.21 6.69
C THR A 165 -19.98 9.73 6.34
N ASN A 166 -21.00 8.90 6.55
CA ASN A 166 -20.96 7.48 6.19
C ASN A 166 -20.87 7.25 4.68
N ILE A 167 -21.62 8.01 3.88
CA ILE A 167 -21.54 7.98 2.41
C ILE A 167 -20.13 8.38 1.92
N SER A 168 -19.56 9.43 2.51
CA SER A 168 -18.19 9.89 2.20
C SER A 168 -17.15 8.81 2.54
N ARG A 169 -17.25 8.20 3.73
CA ARG A 169 -16.39 7.09 4.16
C ARG A 169 -16.45 5.92 3.17
N MET A 170 -17.64 5.50 2.75
CA MET A 170 -17.79 4.39 1.79
C MET A 170 -17.16 4.71 0.42
N ARG A 171 -17.23 5.97 -0.03
CA ARG A 171 -16.55 6.43 -1.25
C ARG A 171 -15.04 6.30 -1.14
N GLU A 172 -14.46 6.72 -0.02
CA GLU A 172 -13.01 6.61 0.23
C GLU A 172 -12.55 5.14 0.33
N GLU A 173 -13.36 4.28 0.94
CA GLU A 173 -13.13 2.84 1.02
C GLU A 173 -13.14 2.19 -0.37
N LEU A 174 -14.09 2.58 -1.24
CA LEU A 174 -14.12 2.13 -2.63
C LEU A 174 -12.88 2.61 -3.40
N ALA A 175 -12.45 3.86 -3.22
CA ALA A 175 -11.23 4.39 -3.83
C ALA A 175 -9.99 3.60 -3.39
N THR A 176 -9.91 3.23 -2.10
CA THR A 176 -8.84 2.39 -1.54
C THR A 176 -8.78 1.01 -2.20
N ILE A 177 -9.93 0.45 -2.59
CA ILE A 177 -10.01 -0.87 -3.25
C ILE A 177 -9.77 -0.77 -4.77
N ARG A 178 -9.52 0.44 -5.30
CA ARG A 178 -9.35 0.82 -6.72
C ARG A 178 -10.65 0.93 -7.52
N LYS A 179 -11.75 1.29 -6.86
CA LYS A 179 -13.00 1.69 -7.53
C LYS A 179 -13.27 3.16 -7.23
N SER A 180 -13.01 4.04 -8.19
CA SER A 180 -13.45 5.42 -8.10
C SER A 180 -14.94 5.53 -8.44
N ILE A 181 -15.66 6.35 -7.68
CA ILE A 181 -17.00 6.82 -8.02
C ILE A 181 -16.84 8.25 -8.57
N SER A 182 -17.44 8.50 -9.74
CA SER A 182 -17.46 9.85 -10.33
C SER A 182 -18.25 10.82 -9.45
N ASN A 183 -17.98 12.12 -9.56
CA ASN A 183 -18.72 13.12 -8.79
C ASN A 183 -20.22 13.07 -9.09
N ASP A 184 -20.62 12.84 -10.33
CA ASP A 184 -22.04 12.76 -10.72
C ASP A 184 -22.75 11.56 -10.10
N SER A 185 -22.12 10.38 -10.13
CA SER A 185 -22.65 9.20 -9.46
C SER A 185 -22.71 9.40 -7.95
N TYR A 186 -21.70 10.05 -7.38
CA TYR A 186 -21.68 10.37 -5.95
C TYR A 186 -22.81 11.32 -5.54
N ALA A 187 -23.04 12.38 -6.31
CA ALA A 187 -24.17 13.30 -6.12
C ALA A 187 -25.51 12.56 -6.25
N THR A 188 -25.62 11.65 -7.22
CA THR A 188 -26.81 10.80 -7.40
C THR A 188 -27.06 9.91 -6.19
N TYR A 189 -26.02 9.28 -5.61
CA TYR A 189 -26.15 8.48 -4.39
C TYR A 189 -26.58 9.32 -3.18
N ILE A 190 -26.01 10.51 -3.02
CA ILE A 190 -26.44 11.44 -1.97
C ILE A 190 -27.92 11.78 -2.14
N GLN A 191 -28.33 12.22 -3.33
CA GLN A 191 -29.72 12.58 -3.60
C GLN A 191 -30.66 11.40 -3.32
N THR A 192 -30.44 10.25 -3.96
CA THR A 192 -31.28 9.05 -3.78
C THR A 192 -31.38 8.57 -2.33
N SER A 193 -30.31 8.69 -1.56
CA SER A 193 -30.31 8.35 -0.13
C SER A 193 -31.11 9.31 0.76
N LEU A 194 -31.28 10.58 0.34
CA LEU A 194 -32.00 11.63 1.07
C LEU A 194 -33.45 11.84 0.58
N LEU A 195 -33.76 11.39 -0.64
CA LEU A 195 -34.99 11.70 -1.38
C LEU A 195 -36.28 11.14 -0.77
N ILE A 196 -36.26 10.38 0.33
CA ILE A 196 -37.50 9.90 0.96
C ILE A 196 -38.11 11.01 1.84
N ASN A 197 -37.31 11.73 2.63
CA ASN A 197 -37.81 12.69 3.62
C ASN A 197 -37.46 14.15 3.31
N TYR A 198 -36.45 14.39 2.48
CA TYR A 198 -35.92 15.74 2.22
C TYR A 198 -36.24 16.28 0.84
N ARG A 199 -37.06 15.57 0.06
CA ARG A 199 -37.52 15.98 -1.29
C ARG A 199 -38.04 17.41 -1.35
N PRO A 200 -38.91 17.87 -0.43
CA PRO A 200 -39.42 19.24 -0.46
C PRO A 200 -38.30 20.28 -0.31
N THR A 201 -37.40 20.08 0.66
CA THR A 201 -36.28 20.99 0.94
C THR A 201 -35.26 21.03 -0.20
N LEU A 202 -34.95 19.87 -0.80
CA LEU A 202 -34.03 19.79 -1.94
C LEU A 202 -34.58 20.47 -3.19
N LYS A 203 -35.89 20.37 -3.45
CA LYS A 203 -36.54 21.12 -4.53
C LYS A 203 -36.46 22.62 -4.33
N ILE A 204 -36.65 23.10 -3.10
CA ILE A 204 -36.53 24.54 -2.77
C ILE A 204 -35.09 25.02 -3.02
N LEU A 205 -34.09 24.23 -2.60
CA LEU A 205 -32.68 24.58 -2.81
C LEU A 205 -32.30 24.63 -4.29
N ASP A 206 -32.79 23.68 -5.09
CA ASP A 206 -32.56 23.65 -6.54
C ASP A 206 -33.18 24.87 -7.24
N ILE A 207 -34.42 25.22 -6.90
CA ILE A 207 -35.09 26.43 -7.38
C ILE A 207 -34.33 27.69 -6.97
N ALA A 208 -33.88 27.78 -5.71
CA ALA A 208 -33.09 28.91 -5.22
C ALA A 208 -31.74 29.05 -5.95
N SER A 209 -31.04 27.93 -6.21
CA SER A 209 -29.78 27.92 -6.94
C SER A 209 -29.94 28.39 -8.39
N GLN A 210 -31.07 28.06 -9.02
CA GLN A 210 -31.37 28.50 -10.39
C GLN A 210 -31.73 29.98 -10.46
N MET A 211 -32.43 30.52 -9.44
CA MET A 211 -32.73 31.96 -9.36
C MET A 211 -31.46 32.79 -9.14
N ILE A 212 -30.54 32.33 -8.29
CA ILE A 212 -29.27 33.03 -8.02
C ILE A 212 -28.33 32.99 -9.26
N GLY A 213 -28.39 31.93 -10.07
CA GLY A 213 -27.64 31.84 -11.34
C GLY A 213 -28.27 32.61 -12.51
N GLY A 214 -29.50 33.11 -12.35
CA GLY A 214 -30.29 33.78 -13.39
C GLY A 214 -30.26 35.31 -13.38
N GLU A 215 -29.73 35.95 -12.34
CA GLU A 215 -29.65 37.42 -12.21
C GLU A 215 -28.40 38.05 -12.87
N GLY A 216 -27.79 37.36 -13.82
CA GLY A 216 -26.59 37.79 -14.55
C GLY A 216 -26.79 37.94 -16.05
N HIS A 217 -27.89 38.55 -16.50
CA HIS A 217 -28.09 38.95 -17.90
C HIS A 217 -28.66 40.35 -18.03
#